data_AF-A0A6G3X2K2-F1
#
_entry.id   AF-A0A6G3X2K2-F1
#
_cell.length_a   1.000
_cell.length_b   1.000
_cell.length_c   1.000
_cell.angle_alpha   90.00
_cell.angle_beta   90.00
_cell.angle_gamma   90.00
#
_symmetry.space_group_name_H-M   'P 1'
#
loop_
_entity.id
_entity.type
_entity.pdbx_description
1 polymer ?
#
loop_
_entity_poly.entity_id
_entity_poly.type
_entity_poly.pdbx_seq_one_letter_code
_entity_poly.pdbx_strand_id
1 'polypeptide(L)'
;MTDLPYTDEGLRAEAARQHRTLTEDPDFVGVGEQMVDEAIAPDCVQMWGDLPEDDYDTAQRKIHDLINGAADVSEWAVNLGADGLQPSNEHAITIDGNGAPIARIHFAFEPDMPDEMRNALVEGLGGAIADAL
;
A
#
# COMPACT_ATOMS: atom_id res chain seq x y z
N MET A 1 -31.85 -9.17 15.97
CA MET A 1 -31.39 -8.74 14.65
C MET A 1 -32.28 -7.60 14.22
N THR A 2 -31.77 -6.38 14.24
CA THR A 2 -32.45 -5.27 13.56
C THR A 2 -32.34 -5.55 12.06
N ASP A 3 -33.48 -5.63 11.36
CA ASP A 3 -33.54 -5.73 9.90
C ASP A 3 -33.02 -4.42 9.31
N LEU A 4 -31.70 -4.27 9.28
CA LEU A 4 -31.04 -3.21 8.54
C LEU A 4 -31.20 -3.50 7.04
N PRO A 5 -31.37 -2.47 6.21
CA PRO A 5 -31.52 -2.66 4.77
C PRO A 5 -30.20 -3.06 4.07
N TYR A 6 -29.14 -3.36 4.82
CA TYR A 6 -27.81 -3.67 4.33
C TYR A 6 -27.14 -4.77 5.17
N THR A 7 -26.20 -5.48 4.56
CA THR A 7 -25.35 -6.51 5.17
C THR A 7 -23.93 -5.99 5.36
N ASP A 8 -23.15 -6.60 6.26
CA ASP A 8 -21.74 -6.26 6.45
C ASP A 8 -20.92 -6.48 5.16
N GLU A 9 -21.24 -7.53 4.41
CA GLU A 9 -20.67 -7.78 3.08
C GLU A 9 -20.96 -6.62 2.12
N GLY A 10 -22.20 -6.11 2.10
CA GLY A 10 -22.58 -4.97 1.28
C GLY A 10 -21.84 -3.68 1.67
N LEU A 11 -21.63 -3.46 2.97
CA LEU A 11 -20.84 -2.33 3.46
C LEU A 11 -19.37 -2.44 3.05
N ARG A 12 -18.77 -3.63 3.17
CA ARG A 12 -17.37 -3.86 2.76
C ARG A 12 -17.19 -3.69 1.25
N ALA A 13 -18.11 -4.23 0.45
CA ALA A 13 -18.08 -4.09 -1.01
C ALA A 13 -18.18 -2.63 -1.45
N GLU A 14 -19.09 -1.85 -0.85
CA GLU A 14 -19.23 -0.43 -1.16
C GLU A 14 -18.01 0.38 -0.68
N ALA A 15 -17.47 0.08 0.50
CA ALA A 15 -16.24 0.71 0.99
C ALA A 15 -15.05 0.45 0.06
N ALA A 16 -14.88 -0.79 -0.43
CA ALA A 16 -13.84 -1.13 -1.40
C ALA A 16 -14.01 -0.36 -2.71
N ARG A 17 -15.25 -0.23 -3.22
CA ARG A 17 -15.56 0.55 -4.42
C ARG A 17 -15.21 2.03 -4.24
N GLN A 18 -15.57 2.62 -3.10
CA GLN A 18 -15.27 4.01 -2.79
C GLN A 18 -13.77 4.25 -2.63
N HIS A 19 -13.07 3.37 -1.91
CA HIS A 19 -11.62 3.45 -1.74
C HIS A 19 -10.90 3.39 -3.09
N ARG A 20 -11.30 2.47 -3.97
CA ARG A 20 -10.80 2.39 -5.35
C ARG A 20 -11.00 3.71 -6.08
N THR A 21 -12.22 4.25 -6.10
CA THR A 21 -12.52 5.53 -6.79
C THR A 21 -11.68 6.68 -6.26
N LEU A 22 -11.41 6.72 -4.95
CA LEU A 22 -10.54 7.74 -4.35
C LEU A 22 -9.06 7.60 -4.76
N THR A 23 -8.64 6.42 -5.22
CA THR A 23 -7.26 6.13 -5.65
C THR A 23 -7.06 6.11 -7.17
N GLU A 24 -8.13 5.97 -7.96
CA GLU A 24 -8.07 5.79 -9.42
C GLU A 24 -7.87 7.10 -10.21
N ASP A 25 -8.12 8.27 -9.60
CA ASP A 25 -8.02 9.55 -10.30
C ASP A 25 -7.42 10.65 -9.41
N PRO A 26 -6.15 10.51 -8.99
CA PRO A 26 -5.42 11.68 -8.54
C PRO A 26 -5.16 12.54 -9.78
N ASP A 27 -5.94 13.60 -9.96
CA ASP A 27 -5.75 14.47 -11.10
C ASP A 27 -4.29 14.98 -11.12
N PHE A 28 -3.69 15.00 -12.31
CA PHE A 28 -2.28 15.37 -12.46
C PHE A 28 -2.00 16.71 -11.76
N VAL A 29 -2.93 17.66 -11.88
CA VAL A 29 -2.85 18.97 -11.22
C VAL A 29 -2.83 18.84 -9.71
N GLY A 30 -3.70 18.05 -9.09
CA GLY A 30 -3.73 17.86 -7.64
C GLY A 30 -2.53 17.09 -7.09
N VAL A 31 -1.92 16.20 -7.87
CA VAL A 31 -0.61 15.62 -7.51
C VAL A 31 0.43 16.73 -7.40
N GLY A 32 0.48 17.65 -8.37
CA GLY A 32 1.39 18.80 -8.33
C GLY A 32 1.09 19.72 -7.16
N GLU A 33 -0.17 20.08 -6.93
CA GLU A 33 -0.54 20.98 -5.82
C GLU A 33 -0.15 20.40 -4.45
N GLN A 34 -0.23 19.08 -4.26
CA GLN A 34 0.17 18.41 -3.02
C GLN A 34 1.69 18.24 -2.87
N MET A 35 2.47 18.32 -3.97
CA MET A 35 3.93 18.17 -3.91
C MET A 35 4.62 19.47 -3.48
N VAL A 36 4.12 20.63 -3.89
CA VAL A 36 4.89 21.89 -3.92
C VAL A 36 5.56 22.26 -2.60
N ASP A 37 4.86 22.06 -1.48
CA ASP A 37 5.31 22.43 -0.13
C ASP A 37 5.97 21.26 0.64
N GLU A 38 6.08 20.09 0.01
CA GLU A 38 6.63 18.89 0.62
C GLU A 38 8.12 18.73 0.36
N ALA A 39 8.82 18.16 1.35
CA ALA A 39 10.24 17.84 1.21
C ALA A 39 10.44 16.67 0.23
N ILE A 40 11.51 16.70 -0.57
CA ILE A 40 11.84 15.63 -1.53
C ILE A 40 12.09 14.30 -0.81
N ALA A 41 12.69 14.35 0.38
CA ALA A 41 12.89 13.21 1.26
C ALA A 41 12.82 13.67 2.73
N PRO A 42 12.56 12.77 3.69
CA PRO A 42 12.36 13.14 5.10
C PRO A 42 13.49 13.98 5.73
N ASP A 43 14.74 13.76 5.31
CA ASP A 43 15.92 14.48 5.80
C ASP A 43 16.46 15.51 4.79
N CYS A 44 15.71 15.78 3.72
CA CYS A 44 16.10 16.73 2.69
C CYS A 44 15.59 18.13 3.05
N VAL A 45 16.46 19.13 2.94
CA VAL A 45 16.06 20.55 3.09
C VAL A 45 15.37 21.08 1.84
N GLN A 46 15.58 20.43 0.69
CA GLN A 46 15.02 20.86 -0.59
C GLN A 46 13.56 20.40 -0.71
N MET A 47 12.67 21.34 -1.01
CA MET A 47 11.27 21.06 -1.30
C MET A 47 11.08 20.71 -2.77
N TRP A 48 9.99 20.03 -3.13
CA TRP A 48 9.65 19.81 -4.54
C TRP A 48 9.47 21.14 -5.28
N GLY A 49 8.80 22.13 -4.68
CA GLY A 49 8.58 23.45 -5.27
C GLY A 49 9.86 24.27 -5.51
N ASP A 50 10.99 23.88 -4.93
CA ASP A 50 12.29 24.53 -5.16
C ASP A 50 13.01 24.02 -6.41
N LEU A 51 12.48 22.97 -7.06
CA LEU A 51 13.05 22.42 -8.29
C LEU A 51 12.84 23.36 -9.49
N PRO A 52 13.75 23.35 -10.48
CA PRO A 52 13.45 23.93 -11.78
C PRO A 52 12.15 23.35 -12.37
N GLU A 53 11.38 24.18 -13.08
CA GLU A 53 10.07 23.81 -13.65
C GLU A 53 10.11 22.49 -14.45
N ASP A 54 11.12 22.31 -15.31
CA ASP A 54 11.30 21.08 -16.10
C ASP A 54 11.54 19.83 -15.23
N ASP A 55 12.29 19.98 -14.12
CA ASP A 55 12.58 18.89 -13.19
C ASP A 55 11.36 18.55 -12.34
N TYR A 56 10.61 19.57 -11.93
CA TYR A 56 9.35 19.44 -11.21
C TYR A 56 8.30 18.71 -12.03
N ASP A 57 8.05 19.16 -13.27
CA ASP A 57 7.10 18.53 -14.20
C ASP A 57 7.47 17.07 -14.47
N THR A 58 8.77 16.79 -14.60
CA THR A 58 9.27 15.43 -14.79
C THR A 58 9.01 14.55 -13.57
N ALA A 59 9.23 15.08 -12.37
CA ALA A 59 8.96 14.36 -11.13
C ALA A 59 7.45 14.09 -10.95
N GLN A 60 6.62 15.11 -11.15
CA GLN A 60 5.16 15.01 -11.06
C GLN A 60 4.60 13.93 -11.99
N ARG A 61 5.06 13.88 -13.25
CA ARG A 61 4.66 12.82 -14.20
C ARG A 61 5.05 11.44 -13.70
N LYS A 62 6.28 11.27 -13.23
CA LYS A 62 6.75 9.97 -12.70
C LYS A 62 5.94 9.52 -11.48
N ILE A 63 5.62 10.44 -10.57
CA ILE A 63 4.80 10.14 -9.38
C ILE A 63 3.39 9.77 -9.80
N HIS A 64 2.78 10.55 -10.69
CA HIS A 64 1.46 10.24 -11.26
C HIS A 64 1.44 8.86 -11.97
N ASP A 65 2.48 8.52 -12.73
CA ASP A 65 2.60 7.21 -13.38
C ASP A 65 2.75 6.07 -12.37
N LEU A 66 3.48 6.30 -11.27
CA LEU A 66 3.58 5.32 -10.18
C LEU A 66 2.23 5.07 -9.51
N ILE A 67 1.43 6.12 -9.30
CA ILE A 67 0.11 5.98 -8.68
C ILE A 67 -0.85 5.24 -9.63
N ASN A 68 -0.89 5.62 -10.91
CA ASN A 68 -1.73 4.94 -11.91
C ASN A 68 -1.32 3.49 -12.16
N GLY A 69 -0.03 3.17 -12.00
CA GLY A 69 0.49 1.82 -12.13
C GLY A 69 0.34 0.96 -10.88
N ALA A 70 -0.11 1.53 -9.75
CA ALA A 70 -0.26 0.78 -8.51
C ALA A 70 -1.36 -0.27 -8.64
N ALA A 71 -1.16 -1.43 -8.00
CA ALA A 71 -2.18 -2.47 -7.96
C ALA A 71 -3.37 -1.99 -7.12
N ASP A 72 -4.59 -2.19 -7.64
CA ASP A 72 -5.79 -1.99 -6.84
C ASP A 72 -5.89 -3.07 -5.75
N VAL A 73 -5.58 -2.65 -4.52
CA VAL A 73 -5.69 -3.46 -3.31
C VAL A 73 -6.85 -3.00 -2.41
N SER A 74 -7.78 -2.21 -2.92
CA SER A 74 -8.82 -1.55 -2.12
C SER A 74 -9.70 -2.55 -1.37
N GLU A 75 -10.13 -3.63 -2.03
CA GLU A 75 -10.90 -4.70 -1.38
C GLU A 75 -10.09 -5.37 -0.27
N TRP A 76 -8.81 -5.66 -0.53
CA TRP A 76 -7.95 -6.30 0.46
C TRP A 76 -7.71 -5.38 1.66
N ALA A 77 -7.41 -4.11 1.43
CA ALA A 77 -7.20 -3.11 2.48
C ALA A 77 -8.45 -2.94 3.37
N VAL A 78 -9.64 -2.86 2.76
CA VAL A 78 -10.91 -2.75 3.49
C VAL A 78 -11.18 -4.00 4.32
N ASN A 79 -10.98 -5.19 3.74
CA ASN A 79 -11.20 -6.44 4.46
C ASN A 79 -10.22 -6.61 5.64
N LEU A 80 -8.93 -6.28 5.46
CA LEU A 80 -7.95 -6.30 6.55
C LEU A 80 -8.37 -5.42 7.73
N GLY A 81 -8.75 -4.17 7.46
CA GLY A 81 -9.21 -3.25 8.51
C GLY A 81 -10.52 -3.70 9.16
N ALA A 82 -11.47 -4.23 8.38
CA ALA A 82 -12.73 -4.75 8.90
C ALA A 82 -12.57 -5.98 9.79
N ASP A 83 -11.49 -6.75 9.60
CA ASP A 83 -11.12 -7.90 10.43
C ASP A 83 -10.19 -7.51 11.60
N GLY A 84 -9.89 -6.21 11.75
CA GLY A 84 -9.06 -5.67 12.83
C GLY A 84 -7.56 -5.91 12.65
N LEU A 85 -7.12 -6.31 11.45
CA LEU A 85 -5.72 -6.57 11.14
C LEU A 85 -5.01 -5.28 10.71
N GLN A 86 -3.74 -5.16 11.09
CA GLN A 86 -2.86 -4.07 10.70
C GLN A 86 -1.78 -4.56 9.75
N PRO A 87 -1.61 -3.94 8.56
CA PRO A 87 -0.50 -4.23 7.67
C PRO A 87 0.85 -4.07 8.39
N SER A 88 1.75 -5.03 8.18
CA SER A 88 3.11 -4.95 8.69
C SER A 88 4.04 -4.30 7.67
N ASN A 89 4.77 -3.27 8.10
CA ASN A 89 5.80 -2.63 7.29
C ASN A 89 7.17 -3.34 7.39
N GLU A 90 7.35 -4.17 8.41
CA GLU A 90 8.62 -4.85 8.70
C GLU A 90 8.68 -6.26 8.11
N HIS A 91 7.52 -6.88 7.90
CA HIS A 91 7.43 -8.27 7.48
C HIS A 91 6.96 -8.38 6.02
N ALA A 92 7.86 -8.86 5.17
CA ALA A 92 7.52 -9.29 3.82
C ALA A 92 8.47 -10.41 3.37
N ILE A 93 7.95 -11.36 2.60
CA ILE A 93 8.78 -12.35 1.90
C ILE A 93 8.83 -11.93 0.43
N THR A 94 10.03 -11.74 -0.10
CA THR A 94 10.24 -11.53 -1.54
C THR A 94 10.89 -12.77 -2.13
N ILE A 95 10.26 -13.34 -3.16
CA ILE A 95 10.79 -14.46 -3.93
C ILE A 95 11.43 -13.87 -5.18
N ASP A 96 12.73 -14.11 -5.34
CA ASP A 96 13.52 -13.59 -6.45
C ASP A 96 13.72 -14.64 -7.56
N GLY A 97 13.63 -14.19 -8.81
CA GLY A 97 13.98 -14.96 -10.01
C GLY A 97 14.93 -14.15 -10.89
N ASN A 98 16.18 -14.63 -11.03
CA ASN A 98 17.23 -13.98 -11.84
C ASN A 98 17.52 -12.52 -11.46
N GLY A 99 17.52 -12.21 -10.17
CA GLY A 99 17.85 -10.87 -9.66
C GLY A 99 16.70 -9.86 -9.72
N ALA A 100 15.48 -10.31 -10.00
CA ALA A 100 14.27 -9.51 -9.92
C ALA A 100 13.20 -10.22 -9.07
N PRO A 101 12.38 -9.49 -8.29
CA PRO A 101 11.29 -10.09 -7.55
C PRO A 101 10.24 -10.65 -8.51
N ILE A 102 9.89 -11.93 -8.36
CA ILE A 102 8.84 -12.60 -9.14
C ILE A 102 7.56 -12.81 -8.33
N ALA A 103 7.66 -12.79 -7.00
CA ALA A 103 6.51 -12.80 -6.11
C ALA A 103 6.85 -12.09 -4.79
N ARG A 104 5.84 -11.53 -4.13
CA ARG A 104 5.97 -10.90 -2.82
C ARG A 104 4.76 -11.24 -1.95
N ILE A 105 5.01 -11.54 -0.68
CA ILE A 105 3.99 -11.80 0.33
C ILE A 105 4.12 -10.71 1.38
N HIS A 106 3.06 -9.93 1.56
CA HIS A 106 2.93 -8.96 2.64
C HIS A 106 2.05 -9.54 3.74
N PHE A 107 2.36 -9.17 4.99
CA PHE A 107 1.64 -9.67 6.15
C PHE A 107 0.81 -8.57 6.80
N ALA A 108 -0.29 -8.96 7.42
CA ALA A 108 -1.05 -8.14 8.34
C ALA A 108 -1.35 -8.96 9.58
N PHE A 109 -1.26 -8.34 10.75
CA PHE A 109 -1.38 -9.01 12.04
C PHE A 109 -2.41 -8.35 12.93
N GLU A 110 -2.90 -9.11 13.90
CA GLU A 110 -3.66 -8.53 15.01
C GLU A 110 -2.71 -7.61 15.82
N PRO A 111 -3.15 -6.40 16.23
CA PRO A 111 -2.31 -5.39 16.88
C PRO A 111 -1.56 -5.87 18.12
N ASP A 112 -2.18 -6.71 18.94
CA ASP A 112 -1.63 -7.20 20.20
C ASP A 112 -0.84 -8.51 20.06
N MET A 113 -0.71 -9.06 18.84
CA MET A 113 0.13 -10.23 18.57
C MET A 113 1.60 -9.91 18.89
N PRO A 114 2.26 -10.70 19.78
CA PRO A 114 3.65 -10.45 20.12
C PRO A 114 4.60 -10.52 18.92
N ASP A 115 5.59 -9.64 18.86
CA ASP A 115 6.53 -9.57 17.74
C ASP A 115 7.32 -10.87 17.55
N GLU A 116 7.68 -11.57 18.64
CA GLU A 116 8.32 -12.88 18.55
C GLU A 116 7.45 -13.91 17.79
N MET A 117 6.13 -13.84 17.99
CA MET A 117 5.18 -14.71 17.28
C MET A 117 5.01 -14.31 15.82
N ARG A 118 5.00 -13.01 15.51
CA ARG A 118 4.98 -12.49 14.13
C ARG A 118 6.23 -12.94 13.37
N ASN A 119 7.41 -12.74 13.96
CA ASN A 119 8.69 -13.18 13.42
C ASN A 119 8.70 -14.68 13.16
N ALA A 120 8.33 -15.49 14.16
CA ALA A 120 8.33 -16.95 14.04
C ALA A 120 7.38 -17.44 12.93
N LEU A 121 6.22 -16.81 12.75
CA LEU A 121 5.30 -17.14 11.65
C LEU A 121 5.91 -16.84 10.28
N VAL A 122 6.51 -15.65 10.13
CA VAL A 122 7.09 -15.19 8.87
C VAL A 122 8.31 -16.01 8.50
N GLU A 123 9.21 -16.26 9.45
CA GLU A 123 10.38 -17.13 9.26
C GLU A 123 9.96 -18.56 8.92
N GLY A 124 8.97 -19.11 9.63
CA GLY A 124 8.44 -20.45 9.36
C GLY A 124 7.84 -20.57 7.96
N LEU A 125 7.07 -19.58 7.52
CA LEU A 125 6.51 -19.56 6.16
C LEU A 125 7.63 -19.40 5.10
N GLY A 126 8.61 -18.54 5.36
CA GLY A 126 9.78 -18.37 4.49
C GLY A 126 10.56 -19.67 4.32
N GLY A 127 10.80 -20.40 5.41
CA GLY A 127 11.43 -21.72 5.39
C GLY A 127 10.63 -22.74 4.57
N ALA A 128 9.32 -22.81 4.78
CA ALA A 128 8.46 -23.73 4.04
C ALA A 128 8.42 -23.45 2.52
N ILE A 129 8.46 -22.18 2.12
CA ILE A 129 8.55 -21.79 0.71
C ILE A 129 9.92 -22.18 0.13
N ALA A 130 11.00 -21.91 0.87
CA ALA A 130 12.36 -22.24 0.45
C ALA A 130 12.57 -23.76 0.27
N ASP A 131 11.94 -24.59 1.12
CA ASP A 131 12.01 -26.05 1.01
C ASP A 131 11.23 -26.59 -0.21
N ALA A 132 10.27 -25.84 -0.73
CA ALA A 132 9.38 -26.25 -1.81
C ALA A 132 9.83 -25.80 -3.22
N LEU A 133 10.74 -24.83 -3.31
CA LEU A 133 11.27 -24.27 -4.56
C LEU A 133 12.66 -24.84 -4.90
#